data_AF-A0A972C621-F1
#
_entry.id   AF-A0A972C621-F1
#
_cell.length_a   1.000
_cell.length_b   1.000
_cell.length_c   1.000
_cell.angle_alpha   90.00
_cell.angle_beta   90.00
_cell.angle_gamma   90.00
#
_symmetry.space_group_name_H-M   'P 1'
#
loop_
_entity.id
_entity.type
_entity.pdbx_description
1 polymer ?
#
loop_
_entity_poly.entity_id
_entity_poly.type
_entity_poly.pdbx_seq_one_letter_code
_entity_poly.pdbx_strand_id
1 'polypeptide(L)'
;MVWSAPSRIISLDLCMDWILAHHADPAQVVALSPMHKRYPIQWIKDGWPTHDGTLEQVVELQPDLVLAGEYSALLLRERLRSLGYRVEVLPLPSTFAEVENYERTLLALIGGDAEQASPSPAPSSPAADAKRLLLLDANAIGTGPGTFEHQILEQAGWNNYLQHEGLVRLDLEQIASNPPDAILFAAPEHQALANRFAEHPVLRRSVPADGWLST
;
A
#
# COMPACT_ATOMS: atom_id res chain seq x y z
N MET A 1 21.11 -14.08 16.52
CA MET A 1 20.70 -13.54 17.83
C MET A 1 19.21 -13.85 17.95
N VAL A 2 18.79 -14.64 18.94
CA VAL A 2 17.36 -14.98 19.12
C VAL A 2 16.79 -13.93 20.06
N TRP A 3 15.93 -13.06 19.54
CA TRP A 3 15.24 -12.04 20.33
C TRP A 3 14.06 -12.69 21.07
N SER A 4 13.79 -12.28 22.31
CA SER A 4 12.53 -12.59 22.97
C SER A 4 11.38 -11.90 22.23
N ALA A 5 10.14 -12.38 22.42
CA ALA A 5 8.96 -11.70 21.89
C ALA A 5 8.96 -10.23 22.35
N PRO A 6 8.77 -9.27 21.43
CA PRO A 6 8.81 -7.85 21.76
C PRO A 6 7.61 -7.47 22.63
N SER A 7 7.82 -6.47 23.48
CA SER A 7 6.83 -5.93 24.41
C SER A 7 6.57 -4.44 24.20
N ARG A 8 7.40 -3.78 23.39
CA ARG A 8 7.38 -2.33 23.14
C ARG A 8 7.62 -2.03 21.67
N ILE A 9 6.58 -2.26 20.88
CA ILE A 9 6.61 -2.14 19.42
C ILE A 9 6.21 -0.73 19.01
N ILE A 10 6.98 -0.15 18.08
CA ILE A 10 6.60 1.06 17.35
C ILE A 10 6.59 0.78 15.85
N SER A 11 5.63 1.35 15.15
CA SER A 11 5.56 1.36 13.69
C SER A 11 5.91 2.74 13.13
N LEU A 12 6.72 2.78 12.09
CA LEU A 12 7.04 3.99 11.32
C LEU A 12 6.35 4.03 9.94
N ASP A 13 5.39 3.13 9.68
CA ASP A 13 4.81 2.91 8.35
C ASP A 13 3.31 2.56 8.42
N LEU A 14 2.53 2.96 7.40
CA LEU A 14 1.08 2.77 7.38
C LEU A 14 0.67 1.29 7.30
N CYS A 15 1.34 0.49 6.48
CA CYS A 15 1.00 -0.94 6.32
C CYS A 15 1.25 -1.70 7.62
N MET A 16 2.31 -1.33 8.34
CA MET A 16 2.64 -1.86 9.67
C MET A 16 1.61 -1.42 10.70
N ASP A 17 1.18 -0.16 10.68
CA ASP A 17 0.13 0.35 11.58
C ASP A 17 -1.14 -0.51 11.48
N TRP A 18 -1.52 -0.87 10.25
CA TRP A 18 -2.71 -1.66 9.97
C TRP A 18 -2.60 -3.09 10.48
N ILE A 19 -1.46 -3.75 10.25
CA ILE A 19 -1.26 -5.13 10.71
C ILE A 19 -1.14 -5.17 12.24
N LEU A 20 -0.43 -4.22 12.87
CA LEU A 20 -0.38 -4.12 14.33
C LEU A 20 -1.77 -3.89 14.91
N ALA A 21 -2.55 -2.97 14.33
CA ALA A 21 -3.90 -2.70 14.80
C ALA A 21 -4.86 -3.90 14.65
N HIS A 22 -4.60 -4.78 13.68
CA HIS A 22 -5.40 -5.97 13.43
C HIS A 22 -5.00 -7.18 14.30
N HIS A 23 -3.70 -7.44 14.47
CA HIS A 23 -3.19 -8.69 15.05
C HIS A 23 -2.44 -8.56 16.37
N ALA A 24 -1.83 -7.40 16.67
CA ALA A 24 -1.00 -7.28 17.86
C ALA A 24 -1.85 -7.17 19.14
N ASP A 25 -1.31 -7.64 20.26
CA ASP A 25 -1.85 -7.27 21.57
C ASP A 25 -1.65 -5.74 21.75
N PRO A 26 -2.73 -4.95 21.98
CA PRO A 26 -2.60 -3.52 22.20
C PRO A 26 -1.61 -3.14 23.31
N ALA A 27 -1.39 -4.01 24.31
CA ALA A 27 -0.42 -3.78 25.37
C ALA A 27 1.04 -3.82 24.89
N GLN A 28 1.33 -4.48 23.76
CA GLN A 28 2.67 -4.55 23.19
C GLN A 28 3.01 -3.34 22.31
N VAL A 29 2.01 -2.59 21.83
CA VAL A 29 2.19 -1.48 20.89
C VAL A 29 2.27 -0.16 21.64
N VAL A 30 3.44 0.47 21.59
CA VAL A 30 3.69 1.73 22.30
C VAL A 30 3.20 2.93 21.50
N ALA A 31 3.36 2.90 20.17
CA ALA A 31 2.83 3.93 19.29
C ALA A 31 2.78 3.46 17.82
N LEU A 32 1.74 3.89 17.12
CA LEU A 32 1.62 3.82 15.67
C LEU A 32 2.15 5.10 15.02
N SER A 33 2.40 5.04 13.72
CA SER A 33 2.83 6.20 12.95
C SER A 33 1.69 7.22 12.80
N PRO A 34 1.98 8.51 12.53
CA PRO A 34 0.94 9.49 12.20
C PRO A 34 0.05 9.11 11.01
N MET A 35 0.49 8.18 10.15
CA MET A 35 -0.21 7.83 8.92
C MET A 35 -1.55 7.16 9.16
N HIS A 36 -1.71 6.33 10.21
CA HIS A 36 -3.02 5.70 10.47
C HIS A 36 -4.14 6.71 10.75
N LYS A 37 -3.81 7.90 11.28
CA LYS A 37 -4.78 9.00 11.47
C LYS A 37 -5.03 9.77 10.18
N ARG A 38 -4.00 9.90 9.33
CA ARG A 38 -4.12 10.57 8.02
C ARG A 38 -4.93 9.74 7.02
N TYR A 39 -4.81 8.41 7.10
CA TYR A 39 -5.50 7.43 6.26
C TYR A 39 -6.28 6.43 7.13
N PRO A 40 -7.38 6.87 7.76
CA PRO A 40 -8.16 6.03 8.65
C PRO A 40 -8.92 4.97 7.86
N ILE A 41 -9.07 3.79 8.44
CA ILE A 41 -9.86 2.69 7.88
C ILE A 41 -10.85 2.17 8.92
N GLN A 42 -12.04 1.78 8.47
CA GLN A 42 -13.20 1.56 9.34
C GLN A 42 -13.01 0.47 10.41
N TRP A 43 -12.15 -0.50 10.14
CA TRP A 43 -11.92 -1.63 11.05
C TRP A 43 -10.83 -1.36 12.09
N ILE A 44 -10.03 -0.30 11.93
CA ILE A 44 -9.10 0.15 12.98
C ILE A 44 -9.89 0.98 13.97
N LYS A 45 -9.93 0.53 15.22
CA LYS A 45 -10.56 1.29 16.31
C LYS A 45 -9.72 2.52 16.65
N ASP A 46 -10.40 3.60 17.02
CA ASP A 46 -9.75 4.78 17.60
C ASP A 46 -9.03 4.43 18.92
N GLY A 47 -8.04 5.26 19.28
CA GLY A 47 -7.39 5.20 20.59
C GLY A 47 -5.98 4.60 20.61
N TRP A 48 -5.45 4.18 19.48
CA TRP A 48 -4.03 3.80 19.38
C TRP A 48 -3.12 4.98 19.71
N PRO A 49 -2.12 4.82 20.59
CA PRO A 49 -1.11 5.84 20.83
C PRO A 49 -0.37 6.18 19.52
N THR A 50 0.08 7.41 19.39
CA THR A 50 0.75 7.90 18.17
C THR A 50 1.98 8.68 18.54
N HIS A 51 3.10 8.43 17.86
CA HIS A 51 4.29 9.27 17.97
C HIS A 51 4.23 10.39 16.93
N ASP A 52 5.04 11.44 17.08
CA ASP A 52 5.07 12.58 16.15
C ASP A 52 6.00 12.37 14.94
N GLY A 53 6.82 11.32 14.98
CA GLY A 53 7.76 10.96 13.91
C GLY A 53 9.16 11.53 14.11
N THR A 54 9.41 12.15 15.26
CA THR A 54 10.74 12.64 15.65
C THR A 54 11.58 11.51 16.26
N LEU A 55 12.91 11.68 16.21
CA LEU A 55 13.84 10.73 16.81
C LEU A 55 13.71 10.75 18.34
N GLU A 56 13.58 11.94 18.90
CA GLU A 56 13.48 12.21 20.33
C GLU A 56 12.27 11.49 20.94
N GLN A 57 11.09 11.62 20.32
CA GLN A 57 9.88 10.97 20.79
C GLN A 57 10.01 9.45 20.72
N VAL A 58 10.56 8.90 19.63
CA VAL A 58 10.73 7.44 19.50
C VAL A 58 11.72 6.92 20.55
N VAL A 59 12.81 7.64 20.83
CA VAL A 59 13.79 7.27 21.85
C VAL A 59 13.18 7.33 23.26
N GLU A 60 12.41 8.37 23.57
CA GLU A 60 11.69 8.54 24.84
C GLU A 60 10.72 7.39 25.12
N LEU A 61 10.06 6.88 24.06
CA LEU A 61 9.16 5.74 24.15
C LEU A 61 9.88 4.41 24.41
N GLN A 62 11.20 4.36 24.31
CA GLN A 62 12.04 3.17 24.58
C GLN A 62 11.50 1.88 23.94
N PRO A 63 11.32 1.82 22.61
CA PRO A 63 10.87 0.61 21.94
C PRO A 63 11.93 -0.49 21.99
N ASP A 64 11.49 -1.75 22.07
CA ASP A 64 12.33 -2.94 21.91
C ASP A 64 12.26 -3.51 20.48
N LEU A 65 11.29 -3.04 19.68
CA LEU A 65 11.17 -3.31 18.25
C LEU A 65 10.62 -2.08 17.52
N VAL A 66 11.31 -1.66 16.46
CA VAL A 66 10.84 -0.64 15.53
C VAL A 66 10.61 -1.27 14.16
N LEU A 67 9.38 -1.18 13.66
CA LEU A 67 8.99 -1.66 12.34
C LEU A 67 8.99 -0.51 11.33
N ALA A 68 9.54 -0.75 10.15
CA ALA A 68 9.55 0.21 9.04
C ALA A 68 9.37 -0.52 7.69
N GLY A 69 8.74 0.14 6.73
CA GLY A 69 8.73 -0.27 5.33
C GLY A 69 10.00 0.20 4.59
N GLU A 70 10.34 -0.47 3.49
CA GLU A 70 11.52 -0.20 2.65
C GLU A 70 11.71 1.28 2.28
N TYR A 71 10.62 1.98 1.97
CA TYR A 71 10.62 3.39 1.57
C TYR A 71 10.27 4.38 2.69
N SER A 72 9.98 3.87 3.89
CA SER A 72 9.55 4.68 5.03
C SER A 72 10.73 5.17 5.88
N ALA A 73 10.60 6.38 6.43
CA ALA A 73 11.40 6.91 7.53
C ALA A 73 12.93 6.72 7.40
N LEU A 74 13.48 6.82 6.18
CA LEU A 74 14.87 6.45 5.86
C LEU A 74 15.91 7.06 6.81
N LEU A 75 15.83 8.37 7.07
CA LEU A 75 16.78 9.03 7.96
C LEU A 75 16.58 8.61 9.41
N LEU A 76 15.33 8.57 9.87
CA LEU A 76 14.98 8.22 11.25
C LEU A 76 15.41 6.78 11.59
N ARG A 77 15.10 5.81 10.72
CA ARG A 77 15.41 4.41 10.95
C ARG A 77 16.92 4.15 11.00
N GLU A 78 17.71 4.82 10.17
CA GLU A 78 19.17 4.73 10.21
C GLU A 78 19.76 5.35 11.48
N ARG A 79 19.19 6.46 11.96
CA ARG A 79 19.58 7.04 13.26
C ARG A 79 19.24 6.12 14.42
N LEU A 80 18.05 5.53 14.45
CA LEU A 80 17.65 4.55 15.48
C LEU A 80 18.57 3.32 15.49
N ARG A 81 18.93 2.78 14.31
CA ARG A 81 19.92 1.69 14.19
C ARG A 81 21.27 2.09 14.78
N SER A 82 21.76 3.29 14.47
CA SER A 82 23.03 3.79 15.00
C SER A 82 23.04 3.96 16.52
N LEU A 83 21.87 4.15 17.13
CA LEU A 83 21.67 4.22 18.58
C LEU A 83 21.46 2.84 19.23
N GLY A 84 21.48 1.75 18.45
CA GLY A 84 21.38 0.38 18.95
C GLY A 84 19.96 -0.18 19.06
N TYR A 85 18.95 0.51 18.53
CA TYR A 85 17.59 -0.02 18.48
C TYR A 85 17.47 -1.15 17.45
N ARG A 86 16.62 -2.14 17.76
CA ARG A 86 16.24 -3.20 16.83
C ARG A 86 15.24 -2.62 15.83
N VAL A 87 15.71 -2.36 14.61
CA VAL A 87 14.91 -1.82 13.52
C VAL A 87 14.78 -2.85 12.39
N GLU A 88 13.58 -3.40 12.26
CA GLU A 88 13.24 -4.36 11.21
C GLU A 88 12.61 -3.59 10.03
N VAL A 89 13.21 -3.77 8.85
CA VAL A 89 12.74 -3.13 7.61
C VAL A 89 12.20 -4.21 6.70
N LEU A 90 10.91 -4.12 6.37
CA LEU A 90 10.28 -5.09 5.47
C LEU A 90 10.21 -4.52 4.04
N PRO A 91 10.50 -5.36 3.02
CA PRO A 91 10.34 -4.98 1.62
C PRO A 91 8.87 -4.70 1.31
N LEU A 92 8.60 -3.78 0.37
CA LEU A 92 7.25 -3.53 -0.10
C LEU A 92 6.80 -4.72 -0.98
N PRO A 93 5.72 -5.43 -0.65
CA PRO A 93 5.25 -6.54 -1.46
C PRO A 93 4.66 -6.04 -2.79
N SER A 94 4.95 -6.76 -3.86
CA SER A 94 4.53 -6.48 -5.24
C SER A 94 3.59 -7.54 -5.83
N THR A 95 3.34 -8.62 -5.08
CA THR A 95 2.45 -9.73 -5.48
C THR A 95 1.60 -10.18 -4.31
N PHE A 96 0.48 -10.87 -4.58
CA PHE A 96 -0.35 -11.44 -3.52
C PHE A 96 0.41 -12.43 -2.60
N ALA A 97 1.29 -13.24 -3.19
CA ALA A 97 2.13 -14.17 -2.43
C ALA A 97 3.13 -13.43 -1.53
N GLU A 98 3.68 -12.31 -2.01
CA GLU A 98 4.55 -11.46 -1.20
C GLU A 98 3.78 -10.76 -0.08
N VAL A 99 2.51 -10.38 -0.29
CA VAL A 99 1.65 -9.82 0.78
C VAL A 99 1.43 -10.86 1.89
N GLU A 100 1.08 -12.11 1.53
CA GLU A 100 0.95 -13.19 2.51
C GLU A 100 2.26 -13.38 3.31
N ASN A 101 3.40 -13.42 2.61
CA ASN A 101 4.69 -13.59 3.28
C ASN A 101 5.08 -12.37 4.14
N TYR A 102 4.70 -11.17 3.72
CA TYR A 102 4.91 -9.94 4.46
C TYR A 102 4.15 -9.96 5.79
N GLU A 103 2.87 -10.33 5.77
CA GLU A 103 2.04 -10.49 6.96
C GLU A 103 2.59 -11.60 7.86
N ARG A 104 2.92 -12.78 7.30
CA ARG A 104 3.54 -13.90 8.02
C ARG A 104 4.83 -13.49 8.73
N THR A 105 5.68 -12.72 8.06
CA THR A 105 6.94 -12.21 8.62
C THR A 105 6.67 -11.25 9.77
N LEU A 106 5.73 -10.32 9.60
CA LEU A 106 5.39 -9.35 10.64
C LEU A 106 4.82 -10.05 11.88
N LEU A 107 3.89 -10.99 11.70
CA LEU A 107 3.32 -11.80 12.79
C LEU A 107 4.41 -12.53 13.58
N ALA A 108 5.37 -13.14 12.90
CA ALA A 108 6.51 -13.79 13.54
C ALA A 108 7.40 -12.79 14.31
N LEU A 109 7.63 -11.58 13.76
CA LEU A 109 8.44 -10.54 14.41
C LEU A 109 7.82 -10.02 15.70
N ILE A 110 6.49 -9.90 15.76
CA ILE A 110 5.75 -9.42 16.94
C ILE A 110 5.48 -10.53 17.97
N GLY A 111 5.93 -11.77 17.69
CA GLY A 111 5.74 -12.93 18.57
C GLY A 111 4.34 -13.54 18.50
N GLY A 112 3.59 -13.24 17.44
CA GLY A 112 2.28 -13.83 17.15
C GLY A 112 2.39 -15.16 16.40
N ASP A 113 1.23 -15.72 16.05
CA ASP A 113 1.14 -16.94 15.25
C ASP A 113 1.17 -16.60 13.76
N ALA A 114 2.26 -16.97 13.09
CA ALA A 114 2.48 -16.70 11.68
C ALA A 114 1.46 -17.41 10.75
N GLU A 115 0.80 -18.46 11.23
CA GLU A 115 -0.25 -19.16 10.47
C GLU A 115 -1.58 -18.39 10.42
N GLN A 116 -1.70 -17.29 11.17
CA GLN A 116 -2.85 -16.39 11.07
C GLN A 116 -2.76 -15.41 9.90
N ALA A 117 -1.66 -15.43 9.14
CA ALA A 117 -1.52 -14.62 7.94
C ALA A 117 -2.63 -14.95 6.92
N SER A 118 -3.12 -13.93 6.24
CA SER A 118 -4.15 -14.07 5.22
C SER A 118 -3.57 -14.78 4.00
N PRO A 119 -4.16 -15.93 3.58
CA PRO A 119 -3.63 -16.68 2.44
C PRO A 119 -3.82 -15.88 1.14
N SER A 120 -2.82 -15.96 0.27
CA SER A 120 -2.92 -15.41 -1.08
C SER A 120 -4.10 -16.06 -1.84
N PRO A 121 -4.90 -15.26 -2.57
CA PRO A 121 -5.98 -15.81 -3.39
C PRO A 121 -5.42 -16.72 -4.48
N ALA A 122 -6.19 -17.74 -4.85
CA ALA A 122 -5.86 -18.57 -6.01
C ALA A 122 -5.79 -17.68 -7.26
N PRO A 123 -4.71 -17.75 -8.06
CA PRO A 123 -4.56 -16.94 -9.26
C PRO A 123 -5.76 -17.10 -10.18
N SER A 124 -6.34 -15.97 -10.58
CA SER A 124 -7.44 -15.92 -11.54
C SER A 124 -7.03 -15.07 -12.72
N SER A 125 -7.24 -15.58 -13.93
CA SER A 125 -7.08 -14.80 -15.16
C SER A 125 -8.46 -14.43 -15.71
N PRO A 126 -8.65 -13.19 -16.15
CA PRO A 126 -9.89 -12.76 -16.79
C PRO A 126 -10.14 -13.54 -18.09
N ALA A 127 -11.40 -13.58 -18.52
CA ALA A 127 -11.74 -14.11 -19.84
C ALA A 127 -11.13 -13.23 -20.94
N ALA A 128 -10.83 -13.82 -22.11
CA ALA A 128 -10.22 -13.09 -23.23
C ALA A 128 -11.10 -11.93 -23.74
N ASP A 129 -12.42 -12.01 -23.55
CA ASP A 129 -13.41 -10.99 -23.89
C ASP A 129 -13.83 -10.12 -22.69
N ALA A 130 -13.17 -10.26 -21.54
CA ALA A 130 -13.42 -9.41 -20.39
C ALA A 130 -13.12 -7.93 -20.71
N LYS A 131 -13.85 -7.04 -20.04
CA LYS A 131 -13.70 -5.59 -20.22
C LYS A 131 -12.30 -5.13 -19.82
N ARG A 132 -11.81 -4.10 -20.49
CA ARG A 132 -10.50 -3.49 -20.26
C ARG A 132 -10.60 -2.34 -19.28
N LEU A 133 -9.84 -2.44 -18.19
CA LEU A 133 -9.72 -1.39 -17.19
C LEU A 133 -8.35 -0.72 -17.30
N LEU A 134 -8.34 0.61 -17.43
CA LEU A 134 -7.15 1.43 -17.27
C LEU A 134 -7.09 1.94 -15.83
N LEU A 135 -6.01 1.60 -15.14
CA LEU A 135 -5.64 2.26 -13.89
C LEU A 135 -4.88 3.55 -14.21
N LEU A 136 -5.42 4.66 -13.72
CA LEU A 136 -4.86 5.99 -13.91
C LEU A 136 -4.40 6.55 -12.57
N ASP A 137 -3.11 6.83 -12.48
CA ASP A 137 -2.46 7.51 -11.37
C ASP A 137 -2.09 8.96 -11.77
N ALA A 138 -1.65 9.73 -10.79
CA ALA A 138 -1.13 11.07 -10.94
C ALA A 138 -0.05 11.15 -12.02
N ASN A 139 0.06 12.32 -12.67
CA ASN A 139 1.01 12.61 -13.74
C ASN A 139 0.85 11.73 -15.00
N ALA A 140 -0.38 11.27 -15.27
CA ALA A 140 -0.70 10.45 -16.43
C ALA A 140 0.09 9.13 -16.45
N ILE A 141 0.24 8.49 -15.29
CA ILE A 141 0.87 7.19 -15.18
C ILE A 141 -0.22 6.13 -15.13
N GLY A 142 -0.03 5.01 -15.83
CA GLY A 142 -0.84 3.82 -15.66
C GLY A 142 0.02 2.61 -15.34
N THR A 143 -0.60 1.60 -14.75
CA THR A 143 0.05 0.37 -14.27
C THR A 143 -0.20 -0.80 -15.23
N GLY A 144 0.84 -1.29 -15.89
CA GLY A 144 0.77 -2.42 -16.81
C GLY A 144 1.11 -3.76 -16.16
N PRO A 145 1.34 -4.82 -16.97
CA PRO A 145 1.80 -6.12 -16.49
C PRO A 145 3.04 -6.02 -15.58
N GLY A 146 3.20 -6.97 -14.66
CA GLY A 146 4.32 -6.97 -13.69
C GLY A 146 4.15 -6.00 -12.51
N THR A 147 3.03 -5.29 -12.42
CA THR A 147 2.65 -4.47 -11.26
C THR A 147 1.73 -5.24 -10.30
N PHE A 148 1.67 -4.81 -9.04
CA PHE A 148 0.73 -5.39 -8.08
C PHE A 148 -0.72 -5.12 -8.48
N GLU A 149 -0.99 -3.92 -8.96
CA GLU A 149 -2.31 -3.49 -9.39
C GLU A 149 -2.81 -4.30 -10.60
N HIS A 150 -1.92 -4.74 -11.48
CA HIS A 150 -2.28 -5.68 -12.55
C HIS A 150 -2.81 -7.01 -12.00
N GLN A 151 -2.20 -7.57 -10.95
CA GLN A 151 -2.73 -8.79 -10.32
C GLN A 151 -4.11 -8.54 -9.70
N ILE A 152 -4.31 -7.38 -9.07
CA ILE A 152 -5.61 -6.98 -8.52
C ILE A 152 -6.66 -6.90 -9.64
N LEU A 153 -6.33 -6.32 -10.79
CA LEU A 153 -7.24 -6.23 -11.94
C LEU A 153 -7.64 -7.63 -12.44
N GLU A 154 -6.67 -8.50 -12.67
CA GLU A 154 -6.93 -9.85 -13.17
C GLU A 154 -7.76 -10.67 -12.19
N GLN A 155 -7.43 -10.58 -10.89
CA GLN A 155 -8.19 -11.24 -9.82
C GLN A 155 -9.63 -10.73 -9.73
N ALA A 156 -9.87 -9.46 -10.06
CA ALA A 156 -11.18 -8.85 -10.14
C ALA A 156 -11.93 -9.15 -11.45
N GLY A 157 -11.33 -9.91 -12.37
CA GLY A 157 -11.94 -10.31 -13.65
C GLY A 157 -11.83 -9.26 -14.76
N TRP A 158 -10.93 -8.29 -14.64
CA TRP A 158 -10.69 -7.27 -15.68
C TRP A 158 -9.44 -7.56 -16.48
N ASN A 159 -9.50 -7.28 -17.79
CA ASN A 159 -8.29 -7.19 -18.61
C ASN A 159 -7.58 -5.87 -18.35
N ASN A 160 -6.26 -5.88 -18.20
CA ASN A 160 -5.49 -4.65 -18.14
C ASN A 160 -5.50 -3.96 -19.51
N TYR A 161 -5.86 -2.67 -19.56
CA TYR A 161 -5.79 -1.87 -20.78
C TYR A 161 -4.35 -1.78 -21.31
N LEU A 162 -3.37 -1.65 -20.42
CA LEU A 162 -1.96 -1.54 -20.76
C LEU A 162 -1.35 -2.92 -21.04
N GLN A 163 -0.50 -2.96 -22.06
CA GLN A 163 0.20 -4.18 -22.50
C GLN A 163 1.71 -4.09 -22.23
N HIS A 164 2.22 -2.91 -21.88
CA HIS A 164 3.64 -2.69 -21.57
C HIS A 164 3.88 -2.89 -20.09
N GLU A 165 4.97 -3.59 -19.75
CA GLU A 165 5.32 -3.91 -18.37
C GLU A 165 5.63 -2.66 -17.53
N GLY A 166 5.24 -2.68 -16.25
CA GLY A 166 5.55 -1.67 -15.26
C GLY A 166 4.70 -0.40 -15.35
N LEU A 167 5.29 0.72 -14.93
CA LEU A 167 4.66 2.03 -14.94
C LEU A 167 4.82 2.68 -16.31
N VAL A 168 3.70 3.03 -16.93
CA VAL A 168 3.65 3.55 -18.30
C VAL A 168 3.10 4.96 -18.30
N ARG A 169 3.80 5.89 -18.95
CA ARG A 169 3.26 7.23 -19.21
C ARG A 169 2.22 7.15 -20.31
N LEU A 170 1.03 7.66 -20.03
CA LEU A 170 -0.12 7.61 -20.90
C LEU A 170 -0.11 8.72 -21.94
N ASP A 171 -0.62 8.38 -23.11
CA ASP A 171 -0.81 9.26 -24.27
C ASP A 171 -2.32 9.46 -24.49
N LEU A 172 -2.77 10.72 -24.53
CA LEU A 172 -4.18 11.05 -24.67
C LEU A 172 -4.72 10.65 -26.04
N GLU A 173 -3.94 10.87 -27.10
CA GLU A 173 -4.28 10.56 -28.47
C GLU A 173 -4.39 9.05 -28.68
N GLN A 174 -3.52 8.27 -28.03
CA GLN A 174 -3.62 6.81 -28.02
C GLN A 174 -4.90 6.33 -27.32
N ILE A 175 -5.21 6.87 -26.13
CA ILE A 175 -6.44 6.52 -25.40
C ILE A 175 -7.68 6.95 -26.19
N ALA A 176 -7.63 8.11 -26.85
CA ALA A 176 -8.75 8.60 -27.67
C ALA A 176 -9.04 7.68 -28.87
N SER A 177 -7.99 7.12 -29.47
CA SER A 177 -8.08 6.26 -30.66
C SER A 177 -8.45 4.82 -30.32
N ASN A 178 -8.06 4.34 -29.14
CA ASN A 178 -8.39 3.02 -28.61
C ASN A 178 -8.77 3.15 -27.13
N PRO A 179 -10.01 3.53 -26.81
CA PRO A 179 -10.41 3.80 -25.43
C PRO A 179 -10.53 2.51 -24.62
N PRO A 180 -10.22 2.53 -23.30
CA PRO A 180 -10.57 1.43 -22.40
C PRO A 180 -12.10 1.38 -22.18
N ASP A 181 -12.59 0.25 -21.66
CA ASP A 181 -14.00 0.11 -21.28
C ASP A 181 -14.31 0.86 -19.98
N ALA A 182 -13.32 0.99 -19.09
CA ALA A 182 -13.41 1.74 -17.84
C ALA A 182 -12.05 2.33 -17.43
N ILE A 183 -12.08 3.38 -16.61
CA ILE A 183 -10.92 3.99 -15.96
C ILE A 183 -11.15 3.93 -14.46
N LEU A 184 -10.21 3.34 -13.72
CA LEU A 184 -10.13 3.49 -12.26
C LEU A 184 -9.11 4.59 -11.98
N PHE A 185 -9.60 5.72 -11.48
CA PHE A 185 -8.78 6.87 -11.13
C PHE A 185 -8.73 7.00 -9.61
N ALA A 186 -7.51 6.98 -9.06
CA ALA A 186 -7.29 7.30 -7.65
C ALA A 186 -7.50 8.80 -7.43
N ALA A 187 -8.76 9.20 -7.28
CA ALA A 187 -9.17 10.60 -7.17
C ALA A 187 -8.62 11.20 -5.85
N PRO A 188 -7.70 12.16 -5.90
CA PRO A 188 -7.14 12.71 -4.68
C PRO A 188 -8.11 13.70 -4.03
N GLU A 189 -8.05 13.80 -2.70
CA GLU A 189 -8.85 14.75 -1.90
C GLU A 189 -8.60 16.23 -2.28
N HIS A 190 -7.46 16.53 -2.89
CA HIS A 190 -7.04 17.89 -3.20
C HIS A 190 -6.77 18.06 -4.69
N GLN A 191 -7.12 19.25 -5.21
CA GLN A 191 -6.80 19.63 -6.59
C GLN A 191 -5.28 19.75 -6.74
N ALA A 192 -4.70 18.94 -7.62
CA ALA A 192 -3.30 19.00 -7.98
C ALA A 192 -3.12 18.98 -9.50
N LEU A 193 -2.13 19.70 -10.00
CA LEU A 193 -1.83 19.76 -11.44
C LEU A 193 -1.53 18.37 -12.03
N ALA A 194 -1.01 17.46 -11.20
CA ALA A 194 -0.72 16.07 -11.57
C ALA A 194 -1.97 15.32 -12.06
N ASN A 195 -3.17 15.74 -11.66
CA ASN A 195 -4.43 15.03 -11.95
C ASN A 195 -5.17 15.58 -13.17
N ARG A 196 -4.66 16.66 -13.78
CA ARG A 196 -5.31 17.30 -14.94
C ARG A 196 -5.48 16.39 -16.14
N PHE A 197 -4.69 15.32 -16.22
CA PHE A 197 -4.84 14.31 -17.25
C PHE A 197 -6.23 13.66 -17.19
N ALA A 198 -6.68 13.24 -15.99
CA ALA A 198 -8.00 12.62 -15.77
C ALA A 198 -9.15 13.58 -16.11
N GLU A 199 -8.94 14.88 -15.96
CA GLU A 199 -9.95 15.92 -16.22
C GLU A 199 -10.08 16.28 -17.70
N HIS A 200 -9.21 15.74 -18.57
CA HIS A 200 -9.15 16.14 -19.96
C HIS A 200 -10.46 15.81 -20.71
N PRO A 201 -11.06 16.76 -21.46
CA PRO A 201 -12.36 16.56 -22.13
C PRO A 201 -12.40 15.40 -23.12
N VAL A 202 -11.24 14.98 -23.64
CA VAL A 202 -11.15 13.81 -24.53
C VAL A 202 -11.45 12.53 -23.74
N LEU A 203 -10.87 12.32 -22.56
CA LEU A 203 -11.14 11.11 -21.77
C LEU A 203 -12.61 10.98 -21.39
N ARG A 204 -13.26 12.09 -20.99
CA ARG A 204 -14.70 12.12 -20.68
C ARG A 204 -15.60 11.79 -21.86
N ARG A 205 -15.15 12.02 -23.10
CA ARG A 205 -15.89 11.69 -24.32
C ARG A 205 -15.58 10.28 -24.82
N SER A 206 -14.37 9.78 -24.53
CA SER A 206 -13.87 8.49 -25.00
C SER A 206 -14.30 7.32 -24.11
N VAL A 207 -14.58 7.55 -22.83
CA VAL A 207 -14.99 6.51 -21.87
C VAL A 207 -16.41 6.79 -21.37
N PRO A 208 -17.30 5.77 -21.31
CA PRO A 208 -18.66 5.91 -20.77
C PRO A 208 -18.66 6.48 -19.35
N ALA A 209 -19.71 7.24 -18.99
CA ALA A 209 -19.80 7.88 -17.68
C ALA A 209 -19.83 6.89 -16.51
N ASP A 210 -20.45 5.73 -16.71
CA ASP A 210 -20.47 4.59 -15.78
C ASP A 210 -19.16 3.79 -15.74
N GLY A 211 -18.25 4.04 -16.69
CA GLY A 211 -16.90 3.47 -16.73
C GLY A 211 -15.88 4.25 -15.90
N TRP A 212 -16.24 5.36 -15.27
CA TRP A 212 -15.35 6.09 -14.36
C TRP A 212 -15.52 5.57 -12.93
N LEU A 213 -14.55 4.79 -12.49
CA LEU A 213 -14.46 4.25 -11.14
C LEU A 213 -13.52 5.13 -10.31
N SER A 214 -13.83 5.28 -9.02
CA SER A 214 -12.99 5.98 -8.05
C SER A 214 -12.92 5.21 -6.74
N THR A 215 -11.77 5.25 -6.08
CA THR A 215 -11.54 4.74 -4.72
C THR A 215 -11.80 5.79 -3.67
#